data_AF-A0A542DNH8-F1
#
_entry.id   AF-A0A542DNH8-F1
#
_cell.length_a   1.000
_cell.length_b   1.000
_cell.length_c   1.000
_cell.angle_alpha   90.00
_cell.angle_beta   90.00
_cell.angle_gamma   90.00
#
_symmetry.space_group_name_H-M   'P 1'
#
loop_
_entity.id
_entity.type
_entity.pdbx_description
1 polymer ?
#
loop_
_entity_poly.entity_id
_entity_poly.type
_entity_poly.pdbx_seq_one_letter_code
_entity_poly.pdbx_strand_id
1 'polypeptide(L)'
;MDIDQNTALLELMDELRRVAEVTAVEWPGTIDADELTQEISLRLLRDRQATTVTDLAGRQRRRGLYRMAQQIASDYRNDYDHFSGNYNYSTREVREMLDNGVLVEAGDGHDPAPLDLRAAFAELEREHASYAAALVARYVHCVPMSRPNERKGVQRGADKLTELMNRLGRARQQDYTEGPGSRTALPARQSPYLVAQEEQRSFA
;
A
#
# COMPACT_ATOMS: atom_id res chain seq x y z
N MET A 1 -12.11 12.77 39.44
CA MET A 1 -12.79 11.49 39.19
C MET A 1 -11.91 10.79 38.18
N ASP A 2 -11.33 9.65 38.55
CA ASP A 2 -10.48 8.90 37.63
C ASP A 2 -11.37 8.40 36.49
N ILE A 3 -11.09 8.85 35.26
CA ILE A 3 -11.89 8.48 34.10
C ILE A 3 -11.55 7.02 33.77
N ASP A 4 -12.55 6.15 33.61
CA ASP A 4 -12.30 4.76 33.20
C ASP A 4 -11.96 4.68 31.70
N GLN A 5 -11.46 3.52 31.24
CA GLN A 5 -11.01 3.35 29.86
C GLN A 5 -12.10 3.59 28.82
N ASN A 6 -13.36 3.22 29.12
CA ASN A 6 -14.46 3.37 28.18
C ASN A 6 -14.86 4.85 28.08
N THR A 7 -14.95 5.55 29.21
CA THR A 7 -15.22 6.99 29.21
C THR A 7 -14.09 7.76 28.50
N ALA A 8 -12.83 7.42 28.79
CA ALA A 8 -11.69 8.06 28.14
C ALA A 8 -11.69 7.82 26.62
N LEU A 9 -12.04 6.61 26.17
CA LEU A 9 -12.18 6.32 24.74
C LEU A 9 -13.26 7.18 24.09
N LEU A 10 -14.43 7.32 24.72
CA LEU A 10 -15.53 8.13 24.19
C LEU A 10 -15.12 9.59 23.98
N GLU A 11 -14.29 10.15 24.87
CA GLU A 11 -13.72 11.50 24.71
C GLU A 11 -12.75 11.62 23.52
N LEU A 12 -12.08 10.52 23.15
CA LEU A 12 -11.14 10.50 22.04
C LEU A 12 -11.82 10.28 20.68
N MET A 13 -13.06 9.80 20.63
CA MET A 13 -13.69 9.30 19.40
C MET A 13 -13.64 10.25 18.21
N ASP A 14 -13.91 11.54 18.42
CA ASP A 14 -13.86 12.52 17.32
C ASP A 14 -12.43 12.75 16.81
N GLU A 15 -11.43 12.66 17.69
CA GLU A 15 -10.02 12.75 17.31
C GLU A 15 -9.56 11.47 16.60
N LEU A 16 -10.03 10.30 17.04
CA LEU A 16 -9.77 9.00 16.39
C LEU A 16 -10.31 8.99 14.97
N ARG A 17 -11.57 9.37 14.75
CA ARG A 17 -12.18 9.43 13.41
C ARG A 17 -11.39 10.31 12.46
N ARG A 18 -11.00 11.52 12.91
CA ARG A 18 -10.19 12.44 12.08
C ARG A 18 -8.83 11.86 11.73
N VAL A 19 -8.17 11.20 12.68
CA VAL A 19 -6.89 10.53 12.43
C VAL A 19 -7.05 9.36 11.47
N ALA A 20 -8.11 8.57 11.63
CA ALA A 20 -8.43 7.43 10.77
C ALA A 20 -8.78 7.87 9.35
N GLU A 21 -9.59 8.92 9.17
CA GLU A 21 -9.93 9.50 7.86
C GLU A 21 -8.66 9.90 7.08
N VAL A 22 -7.76 10.65 7.74
CA VAL A 22 -6.51 11.08 7.11
C VAL A 22 -5.64 9.87 6.75
N THR A 23 -5.57 8.89 7.63
CA THR A 23 -4.74 7.69 7.41
C THR A 23 -5.31 6.80 6.31
N ALA A 24 -6.63 6.55 6.28
CA ALA A 24 -7.27 5.73 5.26
C ALA A 24 -7.12 6.33 3.85
N VAL A 25 -7.12 7.65 3.73
CA VAL A 25 -6.81 8.34 2.46
C VAL A 25 -5.36 8.10 2.01
N GLU A 26 -4.42 7.99 2.94
CA GLU A 26 -3.02 7.66 2.64
C GLU A 26 -2.79 6.19 2.30
N TRP A 27 -3.72 5.32 2.69
CA TRP A 27 -3.69 3.86 2.52
C TRP A 27 -4.88 3.35 1.69
N PRO A 28 -5.06 3.82 0.44
CA PRO A 28 -6.25 3.53 -0.33
C PRO A 28 -6.39 2.04 -0.64
N GLY A 29 -7.56 1.48 -0.33
CA GLY A 29 -7.89 0.06 -0.58
C GLY A 29 -7.26 -0.93 0.40
N THR A 30 -6.63 -0.45 1.48
CA THR A 30 -6.04 -1.30 2.53
C THR A 30 -6.99 -1.45 3.71
N ILE A 31 -7.42 -0.34 4.30
CA ILE A 31 -8.36 -0.29 5.43
C ILE A 31 -9.18 0.99 5.31
N ASP A 32 -10.48 0.94 5.61
CA ASP A 32 -11.32 2.13 5.61
C ASP A 32 -11.27 2.89 6.96
N ALA A 33 -11.81 4.10 6.99
CA ALA A 33 -11.72 4.97 8.17
C ALA A 33 -12.55 4.45 9.36
N ASP A 34 -13.67 3.77 9.11
CA ASP A 34 -14.55 3.27 10.16
C ASP A 34 -13.95 2.02 10.81
N GLU A 35 -13.38 1.12 10.01
CA GLU A 35 -12.63 -0.05 10.46
C GLU A 35 -11.36 0.40 11.20
N LEU A 36 -10.59 1.34 10.65
CA LEU A 36 -9.39 1.84 11.30
C LEU A 36 -9.71 2.54 12.64
N THR A 37 -10.83 3.26 12.73
CA THR A 37 -11.30 3.84 14.00
C THR A 37 -11.59 2.75 15.03
N GLN A 38 -12.24 1.66 14.61
CA GLN A 38 -12.53 0.51 15.47
C GLN A 38 -11.25 -0.17 15.93
N GLU A 39 -10.29 -0.44 15.03
CA GLU A 39 -9.03 -1.10 15.37
C GLU A 39 -8.18 -0.26 16.35
N ILE A 40 -8.10 1.06 16.13
CA ILE A 40 -7.42 1.96 17.08
C ILE A 40 -8.13 1.90 18.44
N SER A 41 -9.46 1.93 18.45
CA SER A 41 -10.26 1.85 19.68
C SER A 41 -10.03 0.54 20.43
N LEU A 42 -10.06 -0.59 19.72
CA LEU A 42 -9.81 -1.93 20.26
C LEU A 42 -8.41 -2.03 20.84
N ARG A 43 -7.40 -1.50 20.13
CA ARG A 43 -6.02 -1.48 20.61
C ARG A 43 -5.86 -0.65 21.88
N LEU A 44 -6.44 0.55 21.93
CA LEU A 44 -6.41 1.40 23.13
C LEU A 44 -7.06 0.73 24.34
N LEU A 45 -8.19 0.03 24.15
CA LEU A 45 -8.87 -0.69 25.23
C LEU A 45 -8.11 -1.93 25.67
N ARG A 46 -7.61 -2.72 24.71
CA ARG A 46 -6.83 -3.94 24.97
C ARG A 46 -5.57 -3.63 25.78
N ASP A 47 -4.86 -2.57 25.39
CA ASP A 47 -3.61 -2.17 26.02
C ASP A 47 -3.85 -1.25 27.24
N ARG A 48 -5.11 -0.92 27.54
CA ARG A 48 -5.55 0.01 28.61
C ARG A 48 -4.87 1.38 28.55
N GLN A 49 -4.69 1.91 27.34
CA GLN A 49 -3.99 3.17 27.07
C GLN A 49 -4.92 4.37 26.89
N ALA A 50 -6.25 4.21 26.85
CA ALA A 50 -7.18 5.29 26.55
C ALA A 50 -7.04 6.46 27.53
N THR A 51 -6.98 6.19 28.83
CA THR A 51 -6.79 7.23 29.86
C THR A 51 -5.45 7.96 29.71
N THR A 52 -4.35 7.22 29.55
CA THR A 52 -3.02 7.79 29.33
C THR A 52 -2.97 8.67 28.10
N VAL A 53 -3.62 8.25 27.01
CA VAL A 53 -3.66 9.02 25.77
C VAL A 53 -4.50 10.28 25.93
N THR A 54 -5.62 10.24 26.65
CA THR A 54 -6.45 11.42 26.96
C THR A 54 -5.66 12.48 27.73
N ASP A 55 -4.84 12.07 28.69
CA ASP A 55 -4.00 12.95 29.52
C ASP A 55 -2.87 13.64 28.74
N LEU A 56 -2.52 13.15 27.55
CA LEU A 56 -1.49 13.79 26.72
C LEU A 56 -1.98 15.14 26.18
N ALA A 57 -1.05 16.09 26.08
CA ALA A 57 -1.27 17.35 25.39
C ALA A 57 -1.73 17.09 23.94
N GLY A 58 -2.73 17.84 23.47
CA GLY A 58 -3.43 17.54 22.21
C GLY A 58 -2.53 17.38 20.97
N ARG A 59 -1.37 18.07 20.89
CA ARG A 59 -0.41 17.86 19.80
C ARG A 59 0.31 16.51 19.91
N GLN A 60 0.75 16.14 21.10
CA GLN A 60 1.43 14.88 21.37
C GLN A 60 0.46 13.70 21.20
N ARG A 61 -0.77 13.87 21.69
CA ARG A 61 -1.88 12.93 21.54
C ARG A 61 -2.17 12.60 20.08
N ARG A 62 -2.48 13.61 19.25
CA ARG A 62 -2.69 13.44 17.80
C ARG A 62 -1.52 12.72 17.12
N ARG A 63 -0.29 13.07 17.47
CA ARG A 63 0.91 12.42 16.89
C ARG A 63 1.06 10.95 17.33
N GLY A 64 0.65 10.63 18.56
CA GLY A 64 0.60 9.24 19.05
C GLY A 64 -0.45 8.43 18.32
N LEU A 65 -1.67 8.94 18.25
CA LEU A 65 -2.80 8.33 17.55
C LEU A 65 -2.49 8.11 16.06
N TYR A 66 -1.94 9.11 15.37
CA TYR A 66 -1.56 8.96 13.96
C TYR A 66 -0.49 7.88 13.75
N ARG A 67 0.50 7.78 14.65
CA ARG A 67 1.49 6.68 14.58
C ARG A 67 0.86 5.31 14.78
N MET A 68 -0.09 5.20 15.71
CA MET A 68 -0.83 3.96 15.94
C MET A 68 -1.65 3.58 14.71
N ALA A 69 -2.34 4.55 14.10
CA ALA A 69 -3.12 4.35 12.87
C ALA A 69 -2.25 3.87 11.71
N GLN A 70 -1.09 4.49 11.50
CA GLN A 70 -0.12 4.08 10.47
C GLN A 70 0.39 2.65 10.68
N GLN A 71 0.63 2.27 11.94
CA GLN A 71 1.06 0.91 12.25
C GLN A 71 -0.03 -0.11 11.90
N ILE A 72 -1.27 0.13 12.33
CA ILE A 72 -2.40 -0.75 12.04
C ILE A 72 -2.62 -0.88 10.53
N ALA A 73 -2.63 0.23 9.79
CA ALA A 73 -2.79 0.21 8.33
C ALA A 73 -1.66 -0.58 7.64
N SER A 74 -0.42 -0.42 8.11
CA SER A 74 0.71 -1.20 7.61
C SER A 74 0.60 -2.70 7.93
N ASP A 75 0.09 -3.07 9.11
CA ASP A 75 -0.12 -4.47 9.49
C ASP A 75 -1.21 -5.09 8.59
N TYR A 76 -2.31 -4.38 8.37
CA TYR A 76 -3.37 -4.76 7.42
C TYR A 76 -2.85 -4.94 5.99
N ARG A 77 -1.96 -4.05 5.54
CA ARG A 77 -1.31 -4.22 4.23
C ARG A 77 -0.50 -5.51 4.19
N ASN A 78 0.34 -5.78 5.19
CA ASN A 78 1.15 -7.00 5.22
C ASN A 78 0.28 -8.26 5.17
N ASP A 79 -0.84 -8.27 5.88
CA ASP A 79 -1.80 -9.38 5.84
C ASP A 79 -2.45 -9.49 4.45
N TYR A 80 -2.89 -8.37 3.88
CA TYR A 80 -3.45 -8.33 2.54
C TYR A 80 -2.45 -8.82 1.48
N ASP A 81 -1.21 -8.35 1.52
CA ASP A 81 -0.13 -8.74 0.61
C ASP A 81 0.15 -10.25 0.74
N HIS A 82 0.18 -10.77 1.98
CA HIS A 82 0.41 -12.19 2.25
C HIS A 82 -0.69 -13.08 1.66
N PHE A 83 -1.96 -12.69 1.80
CA PHE A 83 -3.10 -13.51 1.36
C PHE A 83 -3.49 -13.29 -0.10
N SER A 84 -3.33 -12.08 -0.64
CA SER A 84 -3.74 -11.74 -2.00
C SER A 84 -2.61 -11.81 -3.03
N GLY A 85 -1.36 -11.71 -2.58
CA GLY A 85 -0.19 -11.55 -3.46
C GLY A 85 -0.13 -10.20 -4.18
N ASN A 86 -1.00 -9.25 -3.83
CA ASN A 86 -1.05 -7.91 -4.41
C ASN A 86 -0.50 -6.88 -3.41
N TYR A 87 0.30 -5.93 -3.90
CA TYR A 87 0.90 -4.88 -3.07
C TYR A 87 0.06 -3.60 -3.16
N ASN A 88 -0.44 -3.11 -2.03
CA ASN A 88 -1.05 -1.78 -1.96
C ASN A 88 -0.03 -0.75 -1.48
N TYR A 89 0.27 0.23 -2.33
CA TYR A 89 1.16 1.34 -2.02
C TYR A 89 0.42 2.42 -1.21
N SER A 90 1.07 2.90 -0.16
CA SER A 90 0.69 4.14 0.52
C SER A 90 1.26 5.37 -0.19
N THR A 91 0.61 6.51 -0.02
CA THR A 91 1.11 7.78 -0.55
C THR A 91 2.49 8.14 0.02
N ARG A 92 2.76 7.72 1.26
CA ARG A 92 4.05 7.92 1.90
C ARG A 92 5.15 7.14 1.18
N GLU A 93 4.94 5.86 0.91
CA GLU A 93 5.91 5.03 0.19
C GLU A 93 6.20 5.58 -1.21
N VAL A 94 5.17 6.05 -1.91
CA VAL A 94 5.36 6.70 -3.22
C VAL A 94 6.24 7.94 -3.11
N ARG A 95 6.06 8.77 -2.07
CA ARG A 95 6.92 9.93 -1.84
C ARG A 95 8.36 9.53 -1.50
N GLU A 96 8.55 8.49 -0.68
CA GLU A 96 9.87 7.94 -0.36
C GLU A 96 10.58 7.40 -1.62
N MET A 97 9.86 6.71 -2.50
CA MET A 97 10.41 6.27 -3.79
C MET A 97 10.82 7.44 -4.69
N LEU A 98 10.02 8.51 -4.73
CA LEU A 98 10.36 9.72 -5.48
C LEU A 98 11.58 10.45 -4.91
N ASP A 99 11.68 10.56 -3.57
CA ASP A 99 12.85 11.14 -2.89
C ASP A 99 14.13 10.32 -3.13
N ASN A 100 14.00 8.99 -3.29
CA ASN A 100 15.10 8.09 -3.63
C ASN A 100 15.48 8.11 -5.12
N GLY A 101 14.87 8.96 -5.95
CA GLY A 101 15.28 9.15 -7.34
C GLY A 101 14.87 8.04 -8.30
N VAL A 102 13.86 7.23 -7.96
CA VAL A 102 13.39 6.07 -8.77
C VAL A 102 12.97 6.45 -10.20
N LEU A 103 12.60 7.72 -10.44
CA LEU A 103 12.31 8.25 -11.77
C LEU A 103 13.54 8.39 -12.68
N VAL A 104 14.74 8.54 -12.11
CA VAL A 104 15.99 8.83 -12.83
C VAL A 104 16.90 7.60 -12.87
N GLU A 105 17.00 6.87 -11.76
CA GLU A 105 17.89 5.72 -11.65
C GLU A 105 17.26 4.48 -12.28
N ALA A 106 17.98 3.71 -13.09
CA ALA A 106 17.50 2.41 -13.54
C ALA A 106 17.51 1.45 -12.35
N GLY A 107 16.33 1.02 -11.89
CA GLY A 107 16.21 0.16 -10.72
C GLY A 107 16.69 -1.26 -11.00
N ASP A 108 17.16 -1.92 -9.96
CA ASP A 108 17.54 -3.33 -10.00
C ASP A 108 16.26 -4.15 -10.26
N GLY A 109 16.18 -4.83 -11.41
CA GLY A 109 14.93 -5.38 -11.98
C GLY A 109 14.23 -6.51 -11.22
N HIS A 110 14.49 -6.67 -9.92
CA HIS A 110 13.82 -7.65 -9.05
C HIS A 110 12.66 -7.06 -8.22
N ASP A 111 12.63 -5.76 -7.97
CA ASP A 111 11.54 -5.12 -7.22
C ASP A 111 10.44 -4.63 -8.21
N PRO A 112 9.17 -5.06 -8.07
CA PRO A 112 8.07 -4.57 -8.89
C PRO A 112 7.75 -3.09 -8.67
N ALA A 113 8.06 -2.53 -7.49
CA ALA A 113 7.63 -1.17 -7.13
C ALA A 113 8.24 -0.06 -8.04
N PRO A 114 9.54 -0.06 -8.36
CA PRO A 114 10.11 0.86 -9.36
C PRO A 114 9.47 0.76 -10.75
N LEU A 115 9.12 -0.45 -11.19
CA LEU A 115 8.46 -0.67 -12.48
C LEU A 115 7.05 -0.09 -12.47
N ASP A 116 6.29 -0.33 -11.40
CA ASP A 116 4.94 0.21 -11.21
C ASP A 116 4.93 1.72 -11.16
N LEU A 117 5.89 2.31 -10.43
CA LEU A 117 6.02 3.75 -10.33
C LEU A 117 6.25 4.37 -11.70
N ARG A 118 7.18 3.82 -12.51
CA ARG A 118 7.46 4.36 -13.86
C ARG A 118 6.28 4.21 -14.81
N ALA A 119 5.63 3.05 -14.80
CA ALA A 119 4.45 2.82 -15.62
C ALA A 119 3.29 3.78 -15.23
N ALA A 120 3.04 3.94 -13.93
CA ALA A 120 2.05 4.87 -13.41
C ALA A 120 2.43 6.33 -13.71
N PHE A 121 3.71 6.68 -13.67
CA PHE A 121 4.19 8.02 -13.97
C PHE A 121 4.01 8.38 -15.45
N ALA A 122 4.31 7.46 -16.38
CA ALA A 122 4.05 7.66 -17.81
C ALA A 122 2.56 7.90 -18.08
N GLU A 123 1.68 7.24 -17.34
CA GLU A 123 0.25 7.49 -17.41
C GLU A 123 -0.15 8.84 -16.80
N LEU A 124 0.45 9.21 -15.66
CA LEU A 124 0.26 10.52 -15.03
C LEU A 124 0.66 11.66 -15.97
N GLU A 125 1.76 11.52 -16.72
CA GLU A 125 2.17 12.49 -17.74
C GLU A 125 1.13 12.67 -18.83
N ARG A 126 0.53 11.56 -19.30
CA ARG A 126 -0.48 11.57 -20.36
C ARG A 126 -1.80 12.19 -19.90
N GLU A 127 -2.28 11.87 -18.70
CA GLU A 127 -3.62 12.25 -18.23
C GLU A 127 -3.63 13.50 -17.34
N HIS A 128 -2.53 13.76 -16.65
CA HIS A 128 -2.41 14.78 -15.61
C HIS A 128 -1.05 15.49 -15.66
N ALA A 129 -0.67 15.98 -16.86
CA ALA A 129 0.62 16.60 -17.13
C ALA A 129 1.05 17.69 -16.12
N SER A 130 0.11 18.47 -15.58
CA SER A 130 0.42 19.50 -14.56
C SER A 130 0.90 18.91 -13.23
N TYR A 131 0.37 17.74 -12.84
CA TYR A 131 0.82 17.02 -11.65
C TYR A 131 2.17 16.36 -11.89
N ALA A 132 2.36 15.72 -13.05
CA ALA A 132 3.66 15.15 -13.42
C ALA A 132 4.76 16.22 -13.43
N ALA A 133 4.50 17.40 -14.03
CA ALA A 133 5.44 18.52 -14.03
C ALA A 133 5.77 19.02 -12.62
N ALA A 134 4.80 19.07 -11.71
CA ALA A 134 5.04 19.46 -10.32
C ALA A 134 5.94 18.45 -9.59
N LEU A 135 5.72 17.14 -9.82
CA LEU A 135 6.55 16.08 -9.25
C LEU A 135 7.99 16.13 -9.80
N VAL A 136 8.17 16.29 -11.12
CA VAL A 136 9.50 16.42 -11.74
C VAL A 136 10.24 17.65 -11.21
N ALA A 137 9.56 18.80 -11.15
CA ALA A 137 10.15 20.01 -10.60
C ALA A 137 10.65 19.79 -9.17
N ARG A 138 9.88 19.11 -8.32
CA ARG A 138 10.22 18.88 -6.92
C ARG A 138 11.29 17.81 -6.70
N TYR A 139 11.14 16.65 -7.34
CA TYR A 139 11.91 15.43 -7.02
C TYR A 139 13.07 15.19 -7.97
N VAL A 140 13.01 15.68 -9.22
CA VAL A 140 14.11 15.53 -10.20
C VAL A 140 14.96 16.79 -10.27
N HIS A 141 14.34 17.96 -10.31
CA HIS A 141 15.04 19.24 -10.42
C HIS A 141 15.27 19.95 -9.08
N CYS A 142 14.80 19.36 -7.97
CA CYS A 142 14.93 19.90 -6.62
C CYS A 142 14.48 21.37 -6.48
N VAL A 143 13.49 21.81 -7.27
CA VAL A 143 12.97 23.18 -7.23
C VAL A 143 12.25 23.40 -5.90
N PRO A 144 12.59 24.47 -5.14
CA PRO A 144 11.95 24.75 -3.86
C PRO A 144 10.48 25.19 -4.05
N MET A 145 9.57 24.56 -3.28
CA MET A 145 8.13 24.83 -3.31
C MET A 145 7.74 25.95 -2.35
N SER A 146 8.13 27.18 -2.69
CA SER A 146 7.90 28.35 -1.86
C SER A 146 6.42 28.71 -1.75
N ARG A 147 5.61 28.43 -2.79
CA ARG A 147 4.20 28.85 -2.83
C ARG A 147 3.24 27.75 -2.36
N PRO A 148 2.11 28.10 -1.70
CA PRO A 148 1.12 27.12 -1.27
C PRO A 148 0.51 26.29 -2.39
N ASN A 149 0.33 26.85 -3.58
CA ASN A 149 -0.21 26.14 -4.74
C ASN A 149 0.76 25.07 -5.27
N GLU A 150 2.07 25.34 -5.27
CA GLU A 150 3.11 24.38 -5.66
C GLU A 150 3.11 23.17 -4.72
N ARG A 151 3.06 23.42 -3.41
CA ARG A 151 2.97 22.35 -2.39
C ARG A 151 1.71 21.49 -2.57
N LYS A 152 0.56 22.12 -2.83
CA LYS A 152 -0.69 21.40 -3.11
C LYS A 152 -0.62 20.61 -4.41
N GLY A 153 0.05 21.14 -5.44
CA GLY A 153 0.26 20.45 -6.71
C GLY A 153 1.06 19.16 -6.52
N VAL A 154 2.17 19.23 -5.78
CA VAL A 154 2.98 18.05 -5.45
C VAL A 154 2.22 17.05 -4.58
N GLN A 155 1.50 17.54 -3.56
CA GLN A 155 0.69 16.67 -2.72
C GLN A 155 -0.32 15.87 -3.57
N ARG A 156 -1.14 16.57 -4.36
CA ARG A 156 -2.16 15.96 -5.24
C ARG A 156 -1.54 15.07 -6.31
N GLY A 157 -0.37 15.44 -6.82
CA GLY A 157 0.36 14.61 -7.78
C GLY A 157 0.81 13.29 -7.18
N ALA A 158 1.35 13.31 -5.95
CA ALA A 158 1.74 12.10 -5.24
C ALA A 158 0.52 11.22 -4.90
N ASP A 159 -0.58 11.84 -4.44
CA ASP A 159 -1.84 11.12 -4.17
C ASP A 159 -2.34 10.45 -5.46
N LYS A 160 -2.35 11.18 -6.59
CA LYS A 160 -2.80 10.64 -7.88
C LYS A 160 -1.90 9.54 -8.41
N LEU A 161 -0.57 9.70 -8.28
CA LEU A 161 0.39 8.68 -8.68
C LEU A 161 0.17 7.39 -7.88
N THR A 162 -0.11 7.50 -6.59
CA THR A 162 -0.43 6.36 -5.71
C THR A 162 -1.67 5.61 -6.19
N GLU A 163 -2.75 6.33 -6.54
CA GLU A 163 -3.95 5.72 -7.13
C GLU A 163 -3.64 4.96 -8.42
N LEU A 164 -2.81 5.53 -9.30
CA LEU A 164 -2.42 4.93 -10.58
C LEU A 164 -1.58 3.67 -10.37
N MET A 165 -0.60 3.70 -9.46
CA MET A 165 0.20 2.53 -9.08
C MET A 165 -0.69 1.40 -8.55
N ASN A 166 -1.58 1.69 -7.60
CA ASN A 166 -2.52 0.71 -7.04
C ASN A 166 -3.54 0.20 -8.07
N ARG A 167 -3.85 0.99 -9.11
CA ARG A 167 -4.69 0.54 -10.22
C ARG A 167 -3.93 -0.44 -11.13
N LEU A 168 -2.66 -0.19 -11.42
CA LEU A 168 -1.82 -1.09 -12.21
C LEU A 168 -1.60 -2.43 -11.50
N GLY A 169 -1.34 -2.41 -10.18
CA GLY A 169 -1.23 -3.64 -9.37
C GLY A 169 -2.50 -4.49 -9.46
N ARG A 170 -3.67 -3.87 -9.26
CA ARG A 170 -4.97 -4.54 -9.40
C ARG A 170 -5.24 -5.08 -10.80
N ALA A 171 -4.90 -4.33 -11.85
CA ALA A 171 -5.11 -4.78 -13.24
C ALA A 171 -4.28 -6.02 -13.56
N ARG A 172 -2.99 -6.04 -13.17
CA ARG A 172 -2.15 -7.23 -13.34
C ARG A 172 -2.72 -8.44 -12.63
N GLN A 173 -3.25 -8.26 -11.43
CA GLN A 173 -3.88 -9.36 -10.69
C GLN A 173 -5.10 -9.95 -11.42
N GLN A 174 -5.91 -9.11 -12.07
CA GLN A 174 -7.04 -9.58 -12.88
C GLN A 174 -6.57 -10.35 -14.13
N ASP A 175 -5.46 -9.92 -14.73
CA ASP A 175 -4.85 -10.59 -15.87
C ASP A 175 -4.15 -11.91 -15.47
N TYR A 176 -3.72 -12.05 -14.21
CA TYR A 176 -3.22 -13.30 -13.62
C TYR A 176 -4.38 -14.27 -13.26
N THR A 177 -5.00 -14.87 -14.27
CA THR A 177 -6.06 -15.89 -14.08
C THR A 177 -5.51 -17.28 -13.67
N GLU A 178 -4.20 -17.53 -13.82
CA GLU A 178 -3.57 -18.83 -13.50
C GLU A 178 -2.47 -18.69 -12.44
N GLY A 179 -2.76 -19.11 -11.21
CA GLY A 179 -1.76 -19.25 -10.15
C GLY A 179 -0.92 -20.54 -10.31
N PRO A 180 0.15 -20.73 -9.50
CA PRO A 180 1.03 -21.90 -9.58
C PRO A 180 0.34 -23.25 -9.31
N GLY A 181 -0.91 -23.26 -8.85
CA GLY A 181 -1.78 -24.44 -8.71
C GLY A 181 -2.83 -24.64 -9.83
N SER A 182 -2.96 -23.70 -10.77
CA SER A 182 -3.99 -23.71 -11.83
C SER A 182 -3.57 -24.47 -13.08
N ARG A 183 -2.35 -25.03 -13.11
CA ARG A 183 -1.92 -25.91 -14.20
C ARG A 183 -2.83 -27.13 -14.24
N THR A 184 -3.79 -27.12 -15.16
CA THR A 184 -4.51 -28.33 -15.54
C THR A 184 -3.46 -29.36 -15.89
N ALA A 185 -3.35 -30.44 -15.11
CA ALA A 185 -2.42 -31.52 -15.39
C ALA A 185 -2.67 -31.97 -16.83
N LEU A 186 -1.68 -31.77 -17.70
CA LEU A 186 -1.70 -32.31 -19.04
C LEU A 186 -2.04 -33.80 -18.89
N PRO A 187 -3.09 -34.33 -19.55
CA PRO A 187 -3.33 -35.76 -19.53
C PRO A 187 -2.04 -36.42 -20.03
N ALA A 188 -1.52 -37.37 -19.26
CA ALA A 188 -0.23 -37.99 -19.52
C ALA A 188 -0.15 -38.42 -20.99
N ARG A 189 0.55 -37.64 -21.81
CA ARG A 189 0.98 -38.11 -23.12
C ARG A 189 1.98 -39.20 -22.82
N GLN A 190 1.55 -40.45 -23.03
CA GLN A 190 2.39 -41.63 -22.93
C GLN A 190 3.73 -41.31 -23.60
N SER A 191 4.79 -41.28 -22.79
CA SER A 191 6.14 -41.05 -23.29
C SER A 191 6.50 -42.19 -24.24
N PRO A 192 6.92 -41.93 -25.48
CA PRO A 192 7.26 -42.96 -26.46
C PRO A 192 8.45 -43.84 -26.03
N TYR A 193 9.13 -43.49 -24.94
CA TYR A 193 10.24 -44.27 -24.37
C TYR A 193 9.81 -45.55 -23.63
N LEU A 194 8.51 -45.73 -23.33
CA LEU A 194 8.02 -46.95 -22.68
C LEU A 194 7.64 -48.07 -23.66
N VAL A 195 7.49 -47.78 -24.97
CA VAL A 195 7.16 -48.81 -25.98
C VAL A 195 8.40 -49.62 -26.38
N ALA A 196 9.61 -49.07 -26.23
CA ALA A 196 10.84 -49.74 -26.67
C ALA A 196 11.40 -50.79 -25.69
N GLN A 197 10.87 -50.90 -24.46
CA GLN A 197 11.34 -51.88 -23.47
C GLN A 197 10.46 -53.14 -23.34
N GLU A 198 9.26 -53.15 -23.93
CA GLU A 198 8.41 -54.34 -23.95
C GLU A 198 8.72 -55.27 -25.15
N GLU A 199 9.24 -54.76 -26.27
CA GLU A 199 9.56 -55.58 -27.44
C GLU A 199 10.85 -56.42 -27.30
N GLN A 200 11.71 -56.14 -26.31
CA GLN A 200 12.95 -56.90 -26.07
C GLN A 200 12.83 -57.99 -24.99
N ARG A 201 11.64 -58.20 -24.40
CA ARG A 201 11.41 -59.21 -23.34
C ARG A 201 10.42 -60.33 -23.69
N SER A 202 9.95 -60.42 -24.94
CA SER A 202 9.06 -61.52 -25.37
C SER A 202 9.57 -62.34 -26.56
N PHE A 203 10.84 -62.15 -26.95
CA PHE A 203 11.60 -63.11 -27.77
C PHE A 203 12.76 -63.67 -26.95
N ALA A 204 12.43 -64.48 -25.96
CA ALA A 204 13.32 -65.43 -25.29
C ALA A 204 12.51 -66.68 -24.90
#